data_AF-A0A557QY92-F1
#
_entry.id   AF-A0A557QY92-F1
#
_cell.length_a   1.000
_cell.length_b   1.000
_cell.length_c   1.000
_cell.angle_alpha   90.00
_cell.angle_beta   90.00
_cell.angle_gamma   90.00
#
_symmetry.space_group_name_H-M   'P 1'
#
loop_
_entity.id
_entity.type
_entity.pdbx_description
1 polymer ?
#
loop_
_entity_poly.entity_id
_entity_poly.type
_entity_poly.pdbx_seq_one_letter_code
_entity_poly.pdbx_strand_id
1 'polypeptide(L)'
;MKRAQQGFTLIELMIVVAIIGILAAIAIPQYQDYVTRSRWADNYAAVQPLKLGIAECMQTNAQTAIPAVAPCDAIATMSAAANAFLPAGFTGIGRFATAVAWDGAAITVTGAAAAGACVVTLTPAVAGGGSAIQWNIASATAGCGRNRIGA
;
A
#
# COMPACT_ATOMS: atom_id res chain seq x y z
N MET A 1 -58.51 -3.34 31.50
CA MET A 1 -58.30 -4.20 30.32
C MET A 1 -56.80 -4.46 30.17
N LYS A 2 -56.35 -5.71 30.30
CA LYS A 2 -54.94 -6.08 30.11
C LYS A 2 -54.69 -6.11 28.60
N ARG A 3 -53.84 -5.23 28.07
CA ARG A 3 -53.41 -5.31 26.66
C ARG A 3 -52.63 -6.63 26.50
N ALA A 4 -53.13 -7.52 25.64
CA ALA A 4 -52.38 -8.72 25.27
C ALA A 4 -51.11 -8.28 24.53
N GLN A 5 -49.95 -8.67 25.04
CA GLN A 5 -48.67 -8.37 24.42
C GLN A 5 -48.54 -9.26 23.17
N GLN A 6 -48.66 -8.65 22.00
CA GLN A 6 -48.46 -9.34 20.73
C GLN A 6 -46.97 -9.64 20.59
N GLY A 7 -46.62 -10.94 20.62
CA GLY A 7 -45.26 -11.40 20.36
C GLY A 7 -44.93 -11.32 18.87
N PHE A 8 -43.62 -11.24 18.56
CA PHE A 8 -43.10 -11.33 17.20
C PHE A 8 -43.43 -12.70 16.58
N THR A 9 -43.79 -12.72 15.30
CA THR A 9 -44.02 -13.98 14.58
C THR A 9 -42.71 -14.59 14.10
N LEU A 10 -42.66 -15.93 14.02
CA LEU A 10 -41.53 -16.64 13.41
C LEU A 10 -41.29 -16.22 11.95
N ILE A 11 -42.37 -15.89 11.23
CA ILE A 11 -42.30 -15.44 9.84
C ILE A 11 -41.61 -14.08 9.73
N GLU A 12 -41.95 -13.12 10.60
CA GLU A 12 -41.27 -11.82 10.62
C GLU A 12 -39.77 -11.98 10.90
N LEU A 13 -39.41 -12.86 11.83
CA LEU A 13 -38.00 -13.12 12.16
C LEU A 13 -37.26 -13.76 10.98
N MET A 14 -37.88 -14.71 10.28
CA MET A 14 -37.30 -15.34 9.09
C MET A 14 -37.04 -14.36 7.94
N ILE A 15 -37.97 -13.44 7.68
CA ILE A 15 -37.81 -12.42 6.64
C ILE A 15 -36.64 -11.48 6.98
N VAL A 16 -36.53 -11.06 8.25
CA VAL A 16 -35.43 -10.20 8.70
C VAL A 16 -34.08 -10.88 8.49
N VAL A 17 -33.96 -12.17 8.84
CA VAL A 17 -32.72 -12.94 8.63
C VAL A 17 -32.38 -13.06 7.15
N ALA A 18 -33.39 -13.27 6.28
CA ALA A 18 -33.17 -13.34 4.83
C ALA A 18 -32.63 -12.02 4.26
N ILE A 19 -33.18 -10.88 4.69
CA ILE A 19 -32.71 -9.55 4.25
C ILE A 19 -31.28 -9.28 4.74
N ILE A 20 -30.99 -9.57 6.03
CA ILE A 20 -29.64 -9.43 6.58
C ILE A 20 -28.64 -10.31 5.83
N GLY A 21 -29.03 -11.53 5.46
CA GLY A 21 -28.20 -12.44 4.66
C GLY A 21 -27.78 -11.85 3.31
N ILE A 22 -28.73 -11.26 2.58
CA ILE A 22 -28.46 -10.62 1.28
C ILE A 22 -27.53 -9.42 1.45
N LEU A 23 -27.81 -8.55 2.44
CA LEU A 23 -26.99 -7.37 2.70
C LEU A 23 -25.56 -7.76 3.12
N ALA A 24 -25.42 -8.76 3.98
CA ALA A 24 -24.12 -9.23 4.46
C ALA A 24 -23.26 -9.80 3.32
N ALA A 25 -23.86 -10.54 2.38
CA ALA A 25 -23.15 -11.11 1.24
C ALA A 25 -22.46 -10.04 0.36
N ILE A 26 -23.03 -8.83 0.27
CA ILE A 26 -22.47 -7.71 -0.49
C ILE A 26 -21.56 -6.84 0.39
N ALA A 27 -21.99 -6.54 1.62
CA ALA A 27 -21.30 -5.59 2.49
C ALA A 27 -19.98 -6.11 3.05
N ILE A 28 -19.89 -7.41 3.39
CA ILE A 28 -18.68 -8.01 3.97
C ILE A 28 -17.47 -7.91 3.01
N PRO A 29 -17.54 -8.38 1.75
CA PRO A 29 -16.39 -8.28 0.84
C PRO A 29 -16.01 -6.83 0.54
N GLN A 30 -16.99 -5.93 0.43
CA GLN A 30 -16.72 -4.50 0.21
C GLN A 30 -16.00 -3.86 1.42
N TYR A 31 -16.42 -4.18 2.64
CA TYR A 31 -15.77 -3.69 3.85
C TYR A 31 -14.34 -4.23 3.99
N GLN A 32 -14.11 -5.51 3.65
CA GLN A 32 -12.77 -6.10 3.65
C GLN A 32 -11.84 -5.42 2.64
N ASP A 33 -12.32 -5.10 1.45
CA ASP A 33 -11.56 -4.34 0.44
C ASP A 33 -11.23 -2.92 0.93
N TYR A 34 -12.18 -2.24 1.58
CA TYR A 34 -11.97 -0.91 2.17
C TYR A 34 -10.90 -0.92 3.27
N VAL A 35 -10.98 -1.86 4.21
CA VAL A 35 -9.99 -2.01 5.29
C VAL A 35 -8.61 -2.32 4.71
N THR A 36 -8.54 -3.20 3.70
CA THR A 36 -7.28 -3.52 3.02
C THR A 36 -6.68 -2.30 2.35
N ARG A 37 -7.48 -1.48 1.67
CA ARG A 37 -7.03 -0.23 1.06
C ARG A 37 -6.50 0.76 2.09
N SER A 38 -7.16 0.90 3.24
CA SER A 38 -6.67 1.75 4.33
C SER A 38 -5.32 1.28 4.86
N ARG A 39 -5.10 -0.04 4.98
CA ARG A 39 -3.81 -0.62 5.36
C ARG A 39 -2.73 -0.35 4.32
N TRP A 40 -3.07 -0.39 3.04
CA TRP A 40 -2.13 -0.03 1.97
C TRP A 40 -1.80 1.46 1.96
N ALA A 41 -2.73 2.34 2.31
CA ALA A 41 -2.45 3.77 2.44
C ALA A 41 -1.35 4.07 3.48
N ASP A 42 -1.33 3.35 4.61
CA ASP A 42 -0.25 3.39 5.61
C ASP A 42 1.10 2.97 4.99
N ASN A 43 1.12 1.82 4.31
CA ASN A 43 2.32 1.35 3.63
C ASN A 43 2.84 2.35 2.59
N TYR A 44 1.97 2.97 1.79
CA TYR A 44 2.37 3.99 0.83
C TYR A 44 2.89 5.26 1.50
N ALA A 45 2.31 5.66 2.63
CA ALA A 45 2.78 6.82 3.39
C ALA A 45 4.20 6.57 3.91
N ALA A 46 4.48 5.37 4.41
CA ALA A 46 5.81 4.98 4.91
C ALA A 46 6.91 4.99 3.83
N VAL A 47 6.52 4.82 2.56
CA VAL A 47 7.44 4.79 1.41
C VAL A 47 7.63 6.17 0.77
N GLN A 48 6.83 7.20 1.10
CA GLN A 48 7.01 8.55 0.52
C GLN A 48 8.40 9.15 0.78
N PRO A 49 9.00 9.04 1.98
CA PRO A 49 10.35 9.56 2.22
C PRO A 49 11.40 8.84 1.37
N LEU A 50 11.20 7.54 1.10
CA LEU A 50 12.09 6.78 0.22
C LEU A 50 12.07 7.34 -1.21
N LYS A 51 10.88 7.63 -1.75
CA LYS A 51 10.73 8.22 -3.09
C LYS A 51 11.41 9.59 -3.17
N LEU A 52 11.28 10.40 -2.12
CA LEU A 52 11.94 11.71 -2.03
C LEU A 52 13.46 11.56 -1.96
N GLY A 53 13.96 10.69 -1.07
CA GLY A 53 15.39 10.44 -0.94
C GLY A 53 16.00 9.91 -2.24
N ILE A 54 15.29 9.06 -3.00
CA ILE A 54 15.75 8.58 -4.31
C ILE A 54 15.86 9.75 -5.29
N ALA A 55 14.84 10.60 -5.35
CA ALA A 55 14.86 11.78 -6.21
C ALA A 55 16.01 12.74 -5.85
N GLU A 56 16.20 13.01 -4.56
CA GLU A 56 17.28 13.88 -4.06
C GLU A 56 18.67 13.30 -4.36
N CYS A 57 18.86 12.00 -4.15
CA CYS A 57 20.10 11.31 -4.46
C CYS A 57 20.42 11.38 -5.95
N MET A 58 19.44 11.06 -6.80
CA MET A 58 19.63 11.08 -8.25
C MET A 58 19.94 12.49 -8.76
N GLN A 59 19.25 13.52 -8.25
CA GLN A 59 19.52 14.91 -8.61
C GLN A 59 20.92 15.36 -8.17
N THR A 60 21.32 15.04 -6.94
CA THR A 60 22.64 15.42 -6.39
C THR A 60 23.79 14.75 -7.15
N ASN A 61 23.58 13.51 -7.60
CA ASN A 61 24.59 12.73 -8.33
C ASN A 61 24.44 12.80 -9.86
N ALA A 62 23.61 13.73 -10.37
CA ALA A 62 23.36 13.93 -11.79
C ALA A 62 22.96 12.63 -12.55
N GLN A 63 22.25 11.73 -11.88
CA GLN A 63 21.74 10.50 -12.49
C GLN A 63 20.46 10.79 -13.28
N THR A 64 20.45 10.44 -14.56
CA THR A 64 19.35 10.73 -15.48
C THR A 64 18.62 9.48 -15.97
N ALA A 65 19.02 8.29 -15.49
CA ALA A 65 18.50 7.00 -15.92
C ALA A 65 18.21 6.06 -14.73
N ILE A 66 17.35 5.07 -14.98
CA ILE A 66 17.06 3.94 -14.09
C ILE A 66 17.50 2.66 -14.82
N PRO A 67 18.11 1.65 -14.16
CA PRO A 67 18.39 1.58 -12.73
C PRO A 67 19.36 2.65 -12.22
N ALA A 68 19.06 3.20 -11.05
CA ALA A 68 20.00 4.05 -10.33
C ALA A 68 21.24 3.24 -9.97
N VAL A 69 22.38 3.93 -9.87
CA VAL A 69 23.66 3.33 -9.47
C VAL A 69 24.12 3.92 -8.14
N ALA A 70 25.10 3.29 -7.48
CA ALA A 70 25.69 3.83 -6.26
C ALA A 70 26.04 5.33 -6.40
N PRO A 71 25.69 6.17 -5.41
CA PRO A 71 25.16 5.81 -4.08
C PRO A 71 23.63 5.68 -3.99
N CYS A 72 22.89 5.75 -5.10
CA CYS A 72 21.42 5.83 -5.14
C CYS A 72 20.71 4.48 -5.38
N ASP A 73 21.44 3.37 -5.41
CA ASP A 73 20.95 2.02 -5.74
C ASP A 73 20.46 1.21 -4.53
N ALA A 74 20.73 1.65 -3.30
CA ALA A 74 20.31 0.95 -2.09
C ALA A 74 19.88 1.90 -0.96
N ILE A 75 18.91 1.47 -0.15
CA ILE A 75 18.49 2.22 1.05
C ILE A 75 19.67 2.42 2.01
N ALA A 76 20.53 1.40 2.14
CA ALA A 76 21.70 1.44 3.03
C ALA A 76 22.74 2.50 2.62
N THR A 77 23.00 2.66 1.31
CA THR A 77 23.95 3.66 0.82
C THR A 77 23.40 5.07 0.95
N MET A 78 22.08 5.23 0.80
CA MET A 78 21.38 6.51 0.92
C MET A 78 21.09 6.95 2.37
N SER A 79 21.17 6.03 3.33
CA SER A 79 21.05 6.32 4.77
C SER A 79 22.39 6.36 5.48
N ALA A 80 23.49 6.16 4.75
CA ALA A 80 24.84 6.27 5.28
C ALA A 80 25.19 7.75 5.52
N ALA A 81 25.81 8.06 6.67
CA ALA A 81 26.05 9.42 7.13
C ALA A 81 26.80 10.34 6.12
N ALA A 82 27.63 9.78 5.23
CA ALA A 82 28.34 10.55 4.21
C ALA A 82 27.49 10.95 2.99
N ASN A 83 26.37 10.25 2.76
CA ASN A 83 25.46 10.43 1.62
C ASN A 83 23.99 10.40 2.11
N ALA A 84 23.72 11.00 3.27
CA ALA A 84 22.44 10.82 3.95
C ALA A 84 21.31 11.61 3.26
N PHE A 85 20.69 10.98 2.26
CA PHE A 85 19.41 11.39 1.66
C PHE A 85 18.22 10.81 2.45
N LEU A 86 18.49 9.88 3.36
CA LEU A 86 17.54 9.27 4.27
C LEU A 86 18.11 9.30 5.70
N PRO A 87 17.24 9.36 6.73
CA PRO A 87 17.68 9.19 8.11
C PRO A 87 18.41 7.86 8.32
N ALA A 88 19.40 7.86 9.21
CA ALA A 88 20.10 6.63 9.59
C ALA A 88 19.11 5.56 10.09
N GLY A 89 19.22 4.33 9.58
CA GLY A 89 18.34 3.23 9.94
C GLY A 89 16.95 3.28 9.30
N PHE A 90 16.73 4.13 8.30
CA PHE A 90 15.47 4.15 7.55
C PHE A 90 15.18 2.80 6.88
N THR A 91 13.98 2.27 7.08
CA THR A 91 13.53 1.02 6.46
C THR A 91 12.35 1.21 5.50
N GLY A 92 11.59 2.31 5.63
CA GLY A 92 10.37 2.55 4.86
C GLY A 92 9.23 1.56 5.15
N ILE A 93 9.37 0.69 6.15
CA ILE A 93 8.38 -0.33 6.49
C ILE A 93 7.23 0.31 7.28
N GLY A 94 6.05 0.38 6.64
CA GLY A 94 4.80 0.78 7.31
C GLY A 94 4.23 -0.33 8.20
N ARG A 95 3.20 0.00 9.00
CA ARG A 95 2.64 -0.93 10.01
C ARG A 95 2.15 -2.25 9.41
N PHE A 96 1.68 -2.21 8.17
CA PHE A 96 1.09 -3.36 7.48
C PHE A 96 1.98 -3.88 6.35
N ALA A 97 3.28 -3.60 6.40
CA ALA A 97 4.29 -4.16 5.52
C ALA A 97 5.22 -5.09 6.31
N THR A 98 5.65 -6.18 5.70
CA THR A 98 6.67 -7.08 6.26
C THR A 98 8.06 -6.78 5.71
N ALA A 99 8.14 -6.17 4.52
CA ALA A 99 9.39 -5.77 3.90
C ALA A 99 9.18 -4.61 2.93
N VAL A 100 10.17 -3.73 2.86
CA VAL A 100 10.34 -2.73 1.81
C VAL A 100 11.77 -2.82 1.32
N ALA A 101 11.94 -2.88 0.00
CA ALA A 101 13.25 -2.95 -0.64
C ALA A 101 13.33 -1.95 -1.79
N TRP A 102 14.53 -1.44 -2.02
CA TRP A 102 14.93 -0.67 -3.21
C TRP A 102 16.19 -1.31 -3.76
N ASP A 103 16.19 -1.61 -5.06
CA ASP A 103 17.27 -2.30 -5.77
C ASP A 103 17.90 -1.43 -6.89
N GLY A 104 17.64 -0.13 -6.87
CA GLY A 104 18.02 0.80 -7.93
C GLY A 104 16.99 0.89 -9.07
N ALA A 105 16.13 -0.12 -9.25
CA ALA A 105 15.18 -0.18 -10.35
C ALA A 105 13.72 -0.03 -9.90
N ALA A 106 13.35 -0.56 -8.73
CA ALA A 106 12.00 -0.48 -8.21
C ALA A 106 11.95 -0.55 -6.69
N ILE A 107 10.95 0.13 -6.11
CA ILE A 107 10.59 -0.07 -4.71
C ILE A 107 9.63 -1.25 -4.65
N THR A 108 9.98 -2.29 -3.90
CA THR A 108 9.10 -3.44 -3.66
C THR A 108 8.59 -3.40 -2.23
N VAL A 109 7.27 -3.33 -2.07
CA VAL A 109 6.57 -3.36 -0.78
C VAL A 109 5.85 -4.69 -0.65
N THR A 110 6.20 -5.46 0.37
CA THR A 110 5.53 -6.71 0.72
C THR A 110 4.57 -6.44 1.87
N GLY A 111 3.26 -6.54 1.60
CA GLY A 111 2.21 -6.37 2.59
C GLY A 111 2.11 -7.55 3.54
N ALA A 112 1.76 -7.30 4.80
CA ALA A 112 1.43 -8.33 5.76
C ALA A 112 0.13 -9.07 5.40
N ALA A 113 -0.17 -10.20 6.05
CA ALA A 113 -1.42 -10.93 5.86
C ALA A 113 -2.67 -10.05 6.09
N ALA A 114 -2.59 -9.12 7.04
CA ALA A 114 -3.63 -8.12 7.26
C ALA A 114 -3.84 -7.19 6.05
N ALA A 115 -2.81 -6.90 5.26
CA ALA A 115 -2.93 -6.15 4.01
C ALA A 115 -3.22 -7.05 2.79
N GLY A 116 -3.64 -8.29 3.01
CA GLY A 116 -3.93 -9.25 1.94
C GLY A 116 -2.70 -9.97 1.38
N ALA A 117 -1.53 -9.86 2.04
CA ALA A 117 -0.27 -10.48 1.61
C ALA A 117 0.15 -10.10 0.17
N CYS A 118 -0.24 -8.90 -0.28
CA CYS A 118 0.05 -8.42 -1.61
C CYS A 118 1.49 -7.91 -1.72
N VAL A 119 2.12 -8.13 -2.88
CA VAL A 119 3.37 -7.47 -3.25
C VAL A 119 3.07 -6.38 -4.26
N VAL A 120 3.48 -5.16 -3.93
CA VAL A 120 3.34 -3.97 -4.77
C VAL A 120 4.72 -3.47 -5.15
N THR A 121 4.90 -3.20 -6.44
CA THR A 121 6.14 -2.67 -6.99
C THR A 121 5.87 -1.27 -7.55
N LEU A 122 6.68 -0.30 -7.10
CA LEU A 122 6.71 1.06 -7.62
C LEU A 122 7.95 1.22 -8.48
N THR A 123 7.77 1.43 -9.78
CA THR A 123 8.86 1.60 -10.74
C THR A 123 9.00 3.09 -11.08
N PRO A 124 10.17 3.71 -10.87
CA PRO A 124 10.43 5.06 -11.29
C PRO A 124 10.63 5.12 -12.81
N ALA A 125 10.05 6.14 -13.43
CA ALA A 125 10.34 6.56 -14.79
C ALA A 125 10.88 7.99 -14.73
N VAL A 126 12.08 8.18 -15.26
CA VAL A 126 12.72 9.51 -15.32
C VAL A 126 12.09 10.28 -16.47
N ALA A 127 11.45 11.40 -16.15
CA ALA A 127 10.81 12.31 -17.08
C ALA A 127 11.56 13.65 -17.14
N GLY A 128 11.39 14.39 -18.23
CA GLY A 128 11.88 15.77 -18.34
C GLY A 128 13.40 15.95 -18.24
N GLY A 129 14.19 15.01 -18.79
CA GLY A 129 15.66 15.13 -18.84
C GLY A 129 16.39 14.80 -17.54
N GLY A 130 15.74 14.11 -16.60
CA GLY A 130 16.34 13.68 -15.32
C GLY A 130 15.83 14.41 -14.09
N SER A 131 15.03 15.47 -14.26
CA SER A 131 14.61 16.34 -13.15
C SER A 131 13.34 15.89 -12.43
N ALA A 132 12.51 15.04 -13.03
CA ALA A 132 11.27 14.55 -12.44
C ALA A 132 11.19 13.03 -12.47
N ILE A 133 10.86 12.41 -11.34
CA ILE A 133 10.62 10.96 -11.23
C ILE A 133 9.12 10.71 -11.16
N GLN A 134 8.57 10.10 -12.20
CA GLN A 134 7.22 9.54 -12.20
C GLN A 134 7.25 8.13 -11.64
N TRP A 135 6.19 7.69 -10.96
CA TRP A 135 6.14 6.37 -10.34
C TRP A 135 4.97 5.57 -10.88
N ASN A 136 5.28 4.46 -11.54
CA ASN A 136 4.31 3.50 -12.01
C ASN A 136 4.10 2.44 -10.95
N ILE A 137 2.83 2.15 -10.62
CA ILE A 137 2.49 1.17 -9.58
C ILE A 137 1.89 -0.08 -10.24
N ALA A 138 2.46 -1.22 -9.90
CA ALA A 138 1.98 -2.54 -10.28
C ALA A 138 1.89 -3.45 -9.06
N SER A 139 1.00 -4.43 -9.10
CA SER A 139 0.94 -5.50 -8.10
C SER A 139 1.16 -6.86 -8.77
N ALA A 140 1.98 -7.69 -8.13
CA ALA A 140 2.39 -8.99 -8.69
C ALA A 140 1.48 -10.14 -8.24
N THR A 141 0.68 -9.95 -7.18
CA THR A 141 -0.10 -11.03 -6.55
C THR A 141 -1.54 -11.09 -7.09
N ALA A 142 -1.99 -12.28 -7.48
CA ALA A 142 -3.39 -12.50 -7.85
C ALA A 142 -4.32 -12.11 -6.70
N GLY A 143 -5.39 -11.35 -6.99
CA GLY A 143 -6.31 -10.84 -5.97
C GLY A 143 -5.89 -9.52 -5.32
N CYS A 144 -4.80 -8.91 -5.76
CA CYS A 144 -4.31 -7.60 -5.28
C CYS A 144 -4.46 -6.49 -6.33
N GLY A 145 -5.61 -6.44 -7.00
CA GLY A 145 -5.88 -5.43 -8.02
C GLY A 145 -5.89 -4.01 -7.44
N ARG A 146 -5.82 -3.00 -8.33
CA ARG A 146 -5.85 -1.56 -7.99
C ARG A 146 -6.96 -1.17 -7.01
N ASN A 147 -8.10 -1.84 -7.08
CA ASN A 147 -9.24 -1.61 -6.18
C ASN A 147 -8.97 -1.95 -4.70
N ARG A 148 -7.98 -2.79 -4.39
CA ARG A 148 -7.62 -3.18 -3.02
C ARG A 148 -6.42 -2.44 -2.48
N ILE A 149 -5.49 -2.06 -3.36
CA ILE A 149 -4.27 -1.35 -2.98
C ILE A 149 -4.48 0.18 -3.03
N GLY A 150 -5.44 0.70 -3.80
CA GLY A 150 -5.74 2.13 -3.86
C GLY A 150 -4.72 2.95 -4.66
N ALA A 151 -4.07 2.33 -5.65
CA ALA A 151 -3.10 2.92 -6.56
C ALA A 151 -3.64 3.03 -8.00
#